data_AF-A0A832J751-F1
#
_entry.id   AF-A0A832J751-F1
#
_cell.length_a   1.000
_cell.length_b   1.000
_cell.length_c   1.000
_cell.angle_alpha   90.00
_cell.angle_beta   90.00
_cell.angle_gamma   90.00
#
_symmetry.space_group_name_H-M   'P 1'
#
loop_
_entity.id
_entity.type
_entity.pdbx_description
1 polymer ?
#
loop_
_entity_poly.entity_id
_entity_poly.type
_entity_poly.pdbx_seq_one_letter_code
_entity_poly.pdbx_strand_id
1 'polypeptide(L)'
;MEVFVIFIDHSENLVRIWGRTKDGKKVCIITEYKYYIYLLPKKEYFEEVLEKIKKLDYIKGLEVEDKKFFGKEYKAIKLYL
;
A
#
# COMPACT_ATOMS: atom_id res chain seq x y z
N MET A 1 8.05 17.21 -12.38
CA MET A 1 9.47 17.43 -12.04
C MET A 1 10.16 16.09 -12.10
N GLU A 2 11.23 15.95 -12.89
CA GLU A 2 12.03 14.72 -12.97
C GLU A 2 13.14 14.75 -11.91
N VAL A 3 13.32 13.65 -11.19
CA VAL A 3 14.30 13.52 -10.09
C VAL A 3 15.04 12.20 -10.21
N PHE A 4 16.37 12.24 -10.17
CA PHE A 4 17.21 11.07 -9.96
C PHE A 4 17.19 10.70 -8.47
N VAL A 5 16.56 9.57 -8.14
CA VAL A 5 16.40 9.10 -6.76
C VAL A 5 17.71 8.52 -6.24
N ILE A 6 18.13 8.98 -5.07
CA ILE A 6 19.37 8.55 -4.41
C ILE A 6 19.04 7.65 -3.22
N PHE A 7 18.05 8.04 -2.43
CA PHE A 7 17.71 7.36 -1.18
C PHE A 7 16.24 7.55 -0.85
N ILE A 8 15.62 6.53 -0.26
CA ILE A 8 14.24 6.56 0.21
C ILE A 8 14.24 6.10 1.67
N ASP A 9 13.65 6.89 2.55
CA ASP A 9 13.31 6.50 3.91
C ASP A 9 11.84 6.75 4.21
N HIS A 10 11.38 6.21 5.34
CA HIS A 10 10.04 6.45 5.83
C HIS A 10 10.06 6.65 7.35
N SER A 11 9.07 7.40 7.82
CA SER A 11 8.80 7.62 9.24
C SER A 11 7.30 7.72 9.40
N GLU A 12 6.72 6.85 10.22
CA GLU A 12 5.27 6.74 10.34
C GLU A 12 4.63 6.68 8.94
N ASN A 13 3.63 7.51 8.63
CA ASN A 13 2.94 7.52 7.33
C ASN A 13 3.58 8.44 6.29
N LEU A 14 4.84 8.85 6.47
CA LEU A 14 5.56 9.74 5.55
C LEU A 14 6.69 9.00 4.87
N VAL A 15 6.76 9.15 3.54
CA VAL A 15 7.89 8.70 2.73
C VAL A 15 8.67 9.92 2.27
N ARG A 16 10.00 9.86 2.48
CA ARG A 16 10.94 10.87 2.03
C ARG A 16 11.74 10.32 0.86
N ILE A 17 11.67 11.02 -0.27
CA ILE A 17 12.39 10.65 -1.48
C ILE A 17 13.48 11.70 -1.70
N TRP A 18 14.72 11.31 -1.45
CA TRP A 18 15.90 12.16 -1.63
C TRP A 18 16.46 11.95 -3.03
N GLY A 19 16.78 13.06 -3.71
CA GLY A 19 17.31 12.97 -5.05
C GLY A 19 17.94 14.25 -5.56
N ARG A 20 18.23 14.25 -6.86
CA ARG A 20 18.69 15.43 -7.59
C ARG A 20 17.83 15.70 -8.80
N THR A 21 17.51 16.96 -9.04
CA THR A 21 16.86 17.41 -10.27
C THR A 21 17.87 17.39 -11.44
N LYS A 22 17.36 17.55 -12.67
CA LYS A 22 18.19 17.58 -13.88
C LYS A 22 19.25 18.70 -13.88
N ASP A 23 18.97 19.83 -13.23
CA ASP A 23 19.92 20.94 -13.03
C ASP A 23 20.87 20.73 -11.83
N GLY A 24 20.87 19.53 -11.21
CA GLY A 24 21.81 19.14 -10.16
C GLY A 24 21.42 19.57 -8.74
N LYS A 25 20.26 20.21 -8.53
CA LYS A 25 19.81 20.62 -7.20
C LYS A 25 19.39 19.41 -6.37
N LYS A 26 19.81 19.38 -5.11
CA LYS A 26 19.36 18.38 -4.14
C LYS A 26 17.92 18.70 -3.72
N VAL A 27 17.07 17.69 -3.73
CA VAL A 27 15.66 17.81 -3.35
C VAL A 27 15.25 16.69 -2.41
N CYS A 28 14.26 16.99 -1.56
CA CYS A 28 13.55 16.02 -0.74
C CYS A 28 12.06 16.18 -1.02
N ILE A 29 11.44 15.16 -1.61
CA ILE A 29 10.00 15.10 -1.81
C ILE A 29 9.40 14.34 -0.65
N ILE A 30 8.42 14.93 0.03
CA ILE A 30 7.69 14.31 1.14
C ILE A 30 6.29 13.99 0.65
N THR A 31 5.88 12.74 0.81
CA THR A 31 4.51 12.30 0.49
C THR A 31 3.98 11.42 1.61
N GLU A 32 2.66 11.44 1.79
CA GLU A 32 1.99 10.47 2.63
C GLU A 32 1.98 9.10 1.94
N TYR A 33 2.11 8.05 2.75
CA TYR A 33 1.96 6.67 2.33
C TYR A 33 1.05 5.93 3.31
N LYS A 34 0.10 5.18 2.75
CA LYS A 34 -0.81 4.35 3.54
C LYS A 34 -0.28 2.92 3.52
N TYR A 35 0.18 2.43 4.66
CA TYR A 35 0.54 1.02 4.79
C TYR A 35 -0.67 0.15 4.51
N TYR A 36 -0.45 -0.93 3.76
CA TYR A 36 -1.48 -1.90 3.49
C TYR A 36 -0.96 -3.33 3.54
N ILE A 37 -1.89 -4.25 3.80
CA ILE A 37 -1.66 -5.69 3.70
C ILE A 37 -2.72 -6.32 2.80
N TYR A 38 -2.36 -7.41 2.13
CA TYR A 38 -3.32 -8.24 1.42
C TYR A 38 -3.69 -9.46 2.24
N LEU A 39 -4.99 -9.71 2.40
CA LEU A 39 -5.52 -10.97 2.87
C LEU A 39 -6.11 -11.76 1.70
N LEU A 40 -5.85 -13.07 1.71
CA LEU A 40 -6.35 -14.02 0.72
C LEU A 40 -7.19 -15.09 1.42
N PRO A 41 -8.45 -14.78 1.81
CA PRO A 41 -9.34 -15.78 2.40
C PRO A 41 -9.63 -16.90 1.40
N LYS A 42 -9.88 -18.11 1.88
CA LYS A 42 -10.48 -19.15 1.02
C LYS A 42 -11.86 -18.70 0.55
N LYS A 43 -12.28 -19.16 -0.64
CA LYS A 43 -13.50 -18.71 -1.32
C LYS A 43 -14.74 -18.85 -0.44
N GLU A 44 -14.85 -19.94 0.30
CA GLU A 44 -15.97 -20.24 1.20
C GLU A 44 -16.03 -19.32 2.44
N TYR A 45 -14.93 -18.67 2.82
CA TYR A 45 -14.85 -17.77 3.98
C TYR A 45 -14.72 -16.30 3.60
N PHE A 46 -14.72 -15.97 2.30
CA PHE A 46 -14.41 -14.62 1.82
C PHE A 46 -15.35 -13.56 2.41
N GLU A 47 -16.66 -13.77 2.29
CA GLU A 47 -17.67 -12.81 2.77
C GLU A 47 -17.68 -12.71 4.31
N GLU A 48 -17.51 -13.83 5.01
CA GLU A 48 -17.42 -13.84 6.48
C GLU A 48 -16.21 -13.03 6.99
N VAL A 49 -15.05 -13.22 6.37
CA VAL A 49 -13.82 -12.49 6.72
C VAL A 49 -13.98 -11.00 6.39
N LEU A 50 -14.56 -10.66 5.24
CA LEU A 50 -14.82 -9.28 4.85
C LEU A 50 -15.70 -8.56 5.87
N GLU A 51 -16.79 -9.19 6.32
CA GLU A 51 -17.70 -8.62 7.32
C GLU A 51 -17.05 -8.50 8.72
N LYS A 52 -16.17 -9.44 9.09
CA LYS A 52 -15.37 -9.32 10.32
C LYS A 52 -14.44 -8.12 10.27
N ILE A 53 -13.79 -7.88 9.13
CA ILE A 53 -12.83 -6.78 8.99
C ILE A 53 -13.53 -5.42 9.01
N LYS A 54 -14.71 -5.28 8.38
CA LYS A 54 -15.49 -4.03 8.39
C LYS A 54 -15.88 -3.56 9.81
N LYS A 55 -15.83 -4.45 10.80
CA LYS A 55 -16.14 -4.15 12.21
C LYS A 55 -14.91 -3.76 13.04
N LEU A 56 -13.72 -3.70 12.43
CA LEU A 56 -12.48 -3.36 13.11
C LEU A 56 -12.19 -1.86 12.99
N ASP A 57 -12.20 -1.16 14.12
CA ASP A 57 -12.09 0.30 14.17
C ASP A 57 -10.69 0.85 13.79
N TYR A 58 -9.67 0.00 13.80
CA TYR A 58 -8.29 0.38 13.44
C TYR A 58 -8.00 0.26 11.93
N ILE A 59 -8.92 -0.28 11.14
CA ILE A 59 -8.75 -0.40 9.69
C ILE A 59 -9.14 0.93 9.04
N LYS A 60 -8.16 1.61 8.42
CA LYS A 60 -8.35 2.94 7.82
C LYS A 60 -9.02 2.90 6.44
N GLY A 61 -9.11 1.73 5.82
CA GLY A 61 -9.75 1.55 4.53
C GLY A 61 -9.65 0.12 4.03
N LEU A 62 -10.52 -0.23 3.09
CA LEU A 62 -10.60 -1.56 2.51
C LEU A 62 -10.90 -1.47 1.01
N GLU A 63 -10.16 -2.23 0.22
CA GLU A 63 -10.39 -2.43 -1.20
C GLU A 63 -10.42 -3.93 -1.51
N VAL A 64 -11.29 -4.34 -2.44
CA VAL A 64 -11.32 -5.71 -2.95
C VAL A 64 -10.74 -5.68 -4.36
N GLU A 65 -9.69 -6.46 -4.58
CA GLU A 65 -8.94 -6.46 -5.85
C GLU A 65 -8.78 -7.89 -6.37
N ASP A 66 -8.87 -8.06 -7.69
CA ASP A 66 -8.47 -9.30 -8.35
C ASP A 66 -6.94 -9.31 -8.51
N LYS A 67 -6.30 -10.37 -8.01
CA LYS A 67 -4.84 -10.56 -8.03
C LYS A 67 -4.46 -11.89 -8.63
N LYS A 68 -3.25 -11.93 -9.20
CA LYS A 68 -2.63 -13.17 -9.67
C LYS A 68 -1.51 -13.58 -8.72
N PHE A 69 -1.61 -14.78 -8.17
CA PHE A 69 -0.60 -15.37 -7.28
C PHE A 69 -0.27 -16.78 -7.75
N PHE A 70 1.02 -17.06 -8.02
CA PHE A 70 1.48 -18.33 -8.63
C PHE A 70 0.65 -18.77 -9.86
N GLY A 71 0.31 -17.82 -10.73
CA GLY A 71 -0.44 -18.11 -11.95
C GLY A 71 -1.94 -18.27 -11.78
N LYS A 72 -2.45 -18.34 -10.55
CA LYS A 72 -3.88 -18.46 -10.23
C LYS A 72 -4.48 -17.11 -9.88
N GLU A 73 -5.75 -16.92 -10.23
CA GLU A 73 -6.52 -15.73 -9.87
C GLU A 73 -7.11 -15.87 -8.46
N TYR A 74 -7.02 -14.80 -7.68
CA TYR A 74 -7.53 -14.70 -6.33
C TYR A 74 -8.25 -13.38 -6.13
N LYS A 75 -9.37 -13.42 -5.42
CA LYS A 75 -10.02 -12.24 -4.88
C LYS A 75 -9.33 -11.88 -3.57
N ALA A 76 -8.58 -10.79 -3.55
CA ALA A 76 -7.81 -10.34 -2.40
C ALA A 76 -8.51 -9.17 -1.70
N ILE A 77 -8.38 -9.13 -0.38
CA ILE A 77 -8.83 -7.99 0.43
C ILE A 77 -7.59 -7.18 0.79
N LYS A 78 -7.50 -5.96 0.27
CA LYS A 78 -6.46 -4.99 0.59
C LYS A 78 -6.92 -4.13 1.76
N LEU A 79 -6.15 -4.12 2.82
CA LEU A 79 -6.46 -3.43 4.08
C LEU A 79 -5.46 -2.33 4.32
N TYR A 80 -5.93 -1.11 4.55
CA TYR A 80 -5.08 -0.01 5.00
C TYR A 80 -5.07 0.05 6.53
N LEU A 81 -3.87 0.07 7.11
CA LEU A 81 -3.62 0.12 8.56
C LEU A 81 -3.36 1.55 9.03
#